data_AF-A0A0W8DTG5-F1
#
_entry.id   AF-A0A0W8DTG5-F1
#
_cell.length_a   1.000
_cell.length_b   1.000
_cell.length_c   1.000
_cell.angle_alpha   90.00
_cell.angle_beta   90.00
_cell.angle_gamma   90.00
#
_symmetry.space_group_name_H-M   'P 1'
#
loop_
_entity.id
_entity.type
_entity.pdbx_description
1 polymer ?
#
loop_
_entity_poly.entity_id
_entity_poly.type
_entity_poly.pdbx_seq_one_letter_code
_entity_poly.pdbx_strand_id
1 'polypeptide(L)'
;MPVMCVAPGWHNFSSVAADPLRPTIIYAGTSTGRALMYKMYNLGGWRQRGDIIEKEARNPVVCALADQLMPLRLPLLGNLPAIVQTLPGFLMLGTGSHLVLYQLSGNSEDIKPTYLSERAIEEFDGLHVSAQILGITAAKDLIAHSTGFAVLVSDASESHRLDIYKSRIPPPGTNLDLSWIRVPAMMICALAAMFWQQKGRLANSAGGKNTFNEAELAGLLSGRGGRLPSMNTMKRGGLFTNRRVNDCY
;
A
#
# COMPACT_ATOMS: atom_id res chain seq x y z
N MET A 1 -32.16 -4.25 16.70
CA MET A 1 -31.53 -5.21 17.62
C MET A 1 -30.04 -4.94 17.68
N PRO A 2 -29.47 -4.70 18.87
CA PRO A 2 -28.02 -4.67 19.06
C PRO A 2 -27.43 -6.07 18.87
N VAL A 3 -26.22 -6.15 18.34
CA VAL A 3 -25.46 -7.40 18.20
C VAL A 3 -24.45 -7.44 19.34
N MET A 4 -24.43 -8.53 20.11
CA MET A 4 -23.48 -8.71 21.21
C MET A 4 -22.36 -9.64 20.78
N CYS A 5 -21.11 -9.18 20.91
CA CYS A 5 -19.92 -10.00 20.81
C CYS A 5 -19.43 -10.31 22.23
N VAL A 6 -19.28 -11.59 22.56
CA VAL A 6 -18.85 -12.01 23.90
C VAL A 6 -17.37 -12.42 23.87
N ALA A 7 -16.59 -11.97 24.87
CA ALA A 7 -15.22 -12.43 25.06
C ALA A 7 -15.21 -13.89 25.54
N PRO A 8 -14.34 -14.76 24.99
CA PRO A 8 -14.12 -16.07 25.59
C PRO A 8 -13.44 -15.89 26.96
N GLY A 9 -14.04 -16.42 28.02
CA GLY A 9 -13.47 -16.39 29.37
C GLY A 9 -13.72 -15.09 30.16
N TRP A 10 -12.94 -14.90 31.23
CA TRP A 10 -13.07 -13.77 32.18
C TRP A 10 -12.17 -12.62 31.73
N HIS A 11 -12.51 -12.01 30.60
CA HIS A 11 -11.76 -10.90 30.02
C HIS A 11 -12.63 -9.66 29.93
N ASN A 12 -12.09 -8.53 30.38
CA ASN A 12 -12.73 -7.23 30.18
C ASN A 12 -12.18 -6.60 28.90
N PHE A 13 -13.03 -5.95 28.13
CA PHE A 13 -12.60 -5.18 26.97
C PHE A 13 -12.02 -3.84 27.42
N SER A 14 -10.80 -3.53 26.99
CA SER A 14 -10.10 -2.27 27.28
C SER A 14 -10.13 -1.29 26.12
N SER A 15 -10.21 -1.79 24.88
CA SER A 15 -10.27 -0.94 23.68
C SER A 15 -10.99 -1.65 22.54
N VAL A 16 -11.49 -0.90 21.57
CA VAL A 16 -12.10 -1.46 20.35
C VAL A 16 -11.72 -0.62 19.13
N ALA A 17 -11.46 -1.30 18.01
CA ALA A 17 -11.17 -0.68 16.73
C ALA A 17 -11.77 -1.50 15.58
N ALA A 18 -12.30 -0.83 14.54
CA ALA A 18 -12.86 -1.50 13.36
C ALA A 18 -11.86 -1.45 12.20
N ASP A 19 -11.79 -2.50 11.37
CA ASP A 19 -10.97 -2.46 10.15
C ASP A 19 -11.57 -1.41 9.18
N PRO A 20 -10.82 -0.35 8.82
CA PRO A 20 -11.34 0.70 7.94
C PRO A 20 -11.55 0.21 6.50
N LEU A 21 -10.84 -0.82 6.05
CA LEU A 21 -11.04 -1.42 4.72
C LEU A 21 -12.17 -2.45 4.73
N ARG A 22 -12.38 -3.14 5.85
CA ARG A 22 -13.38 -4.21 6.00
C ARG A 22 -14.22 -4.00 7.26
N PRO A 23 -15.28 -3.16 7.23
CA PRO A 23 -16.09 -2.82 8.40
C PRO A 23 -16.84 -3.98 9.07
N THR A 24 -16.72 -5.20 8.54
CA THR A 24 -17.23 -6.44 9.13
C THR A 24 -16.24 -7.07 10.12
N ILE A 25 -15.02 -6.58 10.22
CA ILE A 25 -13.99 -7.06 11.16
C ILE A 25 -13.78 -6.03 12.25
N ILE A 26 -13.85 -6.49 13.50
CA ILE A 26 -13.64 -5.68 14.70
C ILE A 26 -12.54 -6.31 15.54
N TYR A 27 -11.63 -5.48 16.03
CA TYR A 27 -10.60 -5.85 16.96
C TYR A 27 -10.92 -5.28 18.34
N ALA A 28 -10.80 -6.11 19.37
CA ALA A 28 -11.05 -5.72 20.75
C ALA A 28 -9.85 -6.09 21.63
N GLY A 29 -9.27 -5.09 22.28
CA GLY A 29 -8.22 -5.29 23.27
C GLY A 29 -8.81 -5.79 24.58
N THR A 30 -8.13 -6.74 25.24
CA THR A 30 -8.55 -7.32 26.52
C THR A 30 -7.65 -6.87 27.66
N SER A 31 -8.17 -6.97 28.88
CA SER A 31 -7.42 -6.76 30.13
C SER A 31 -6.25 -7.72 30.33
N THR A 32 -6.10 -8.74 29.49
CA THR A 32 -5.02 -9.74 29.57
C THR A 32 -3.90 -9.50 28.55
N GLY A 33 -3.90 -8.33 27.90
CA GLY A 33 -2.87 -7.96 26.93
C GLY A 33 -3.02 -8.63 25.56
N ARG A 34 -4.19 -9.21 25.28
CA ARG A 34 -4.51 -9.86 24.00
C ARG A 34 -5.49 -9.00 23.19
N ALA A 35 -5.49 -9.17 21.88
CA ALA A 35 -6.51 -8.62 21.01
C ALA A 35 -7.37 -9.74 20.43
N LEU A 36 -8.67 -9.65 20.61
CA LEU A 36 -9.65 -10.56 20.02
C LEU A 36 -10.12 -10.00 18.70
N MET A 37 -10.14 -10.83 17.67
CA MET A 37 -10.65 -10.48 16.35
C MET A 37 -12.02 -11.10 16.15
N TYR A 38 -13.02 -10.25 15.92
CA TYR A 38 -14.40 -10.63 15.64
C TYR A 38 -14.74 -10.39 14.19
N LYS A 39 -15.46 -11.34 13.60
CA LYS A 39 -16.07 -11.22 12.27
C LYS A 39 -17.58 -11.16 12.39
N MET A 40 -18.16 -10.13 11.78
CA MET A 40 -19.59 -9.94 11.67
C MET A 40 -20.11 -10.52 10.36
N TYR A 41 -21.08 -11.40 10.47
CA TYR A 41 -21.80 -11.98 9.34
C TYR A 41 -23.15 -11.29 9.14
N ASN A 42 -23.64 -11.25 7.91
CA ASN A 42 -24.93 -10.66 7.53
C ASN A 42 -25.07 -9.14 7.79
N LEU A 43 -23.96 -8.41 7.95
CA LEU A 43 -23.98 -6.96 8.19
C LEU A 43 -24.58 -6.18 7.00
N GLY A 44 -24.37 -6.64 5.76
CA GLY A 44 -24.91 -6.01 4.55
C GLY A 44 -26.44 -5.96 4.53
N GLY A 45 -27.10 -7.09 4.84
CA GLY A 45 -28.56 -7.17 4.94
C GLY A 45 -29.15 -6.35 6.10
N TRP A 46 -28.34 -6.05 7.11
CA TRP A 46 -28.73 -5.17 8.21
C TRP A 46 -28.63 -3.67 7.86
N ARG A 47 -27.65 -3.28 7.04
CA ARG A 47 -27.46 -1.89 6.57
C ARG A 47 -28.51 -1.46 5.55
N GLN A 48 -29.00 -2.38 4.72
CA GLN A 48 -30.02 -2.13 3.68
C GLN A 48 -31.45 -2.04 4.28
N ARG A 49 -31.63 -1.26 5.36
CA ARG A 49 -32.91 -1.09 6.04
C ARG A 49 -33.84 -0.08 5.34
N GLY A 50 -33.92 -0.18 4.03
CA GLY A 50 -34.94 0.40 3.15
C GLY A 50 -34.94 -0.49 1.91
N ASP A 51 -36.01 -1.13 1.48
CA ASP A 51 -37.41 -0.76 1.57
C ASP A 51 -38.33 -1.92 1.99
N ILE A 52 -39.57 -1.52 2.19
CA ILE A 52 -40.77 -2.20 2.66
C ILE A 52 -41.10 -3.44 1.80
N ILE A 53 -41.58 -4.51 2.47
CA ILE A 53 -42.08 -5.80 1.90
C ILE A 53 -40.97 -6.80 1.54
N GLU A 54 -40.34 -7.40 2.55
CA GLU A 54 -40.04 -8.84 2.52
C GLU A 54 -39.64 -9.27 3.92
N LYS A 55 -40.64 -9.80 4.62
CA LYS A 55 -40.56 -10.34 5.98
C LYS A 55 -40.03 -11.78 5.95
N GLU A 56 -39.09 -12.05 5.05
CA GLU A 56 -38.59 -13.39 4.79
C GLU A 56 -37.21 -13.54 5.44
N ALA A 57 -37.19 -14.33 6.52
CA ALA A 57 -36.03 -14.93 7.20
C ALA A 57 -34.68 -14.22 7.02
N ARG A 58 -34.58 -12.92 7.38
CA ARG A 58 -33.27 -12.25 7.39
C ARG A 58 -32.44 -12.84 8.52
N ASN A 59 -31.42 -13.59 8.15
CA ASN A 59 -30.46 -14.17 9.10
C ASN A 59 -29.96 -13.07 10.04
N PRO A 60 -30.01 -13.29 11.37
CA PRO A 60 -29.54 -12.30 12.32
C PRO A 60 -28.07 -11.96 12.04
N VAL A 61 -27.66 -10.74 12.37
CA VAL A 61 -26.24 -10.39 12.35
C VAL A 61 -25.58 -11.21 13.46
N VAL A 62 -24.65 -12.07 13.06
CA VAL A 62 -23.92 -12.94 13.98
C VAL A 62 -22.50 -12.39 14.15
N CYS A 63 -22.06 -12.30 15.40
CA CYS A 63 -20.68 -12.00 15.74
C CYS A 63 -19.97 -13.29 16.12
N ALA A 64 -18.92 -13.66 15.38
CA ALA A 64 -18.10 -14.83 15.70
C ALA A 64 -16.67 -14.39 16.01
N LEU A 65 -16.06 -15.03 17.01
CA LEU A 65 -14.63 -14.89 17.26
C LEU A 65 -13.88 -15.61 16.14
N ALA A 66 -13.05 -14.88 15.42
CA ALA A 66 -12.30 -15.38 14.28
C ALA A 66 -10.84 -15.70 14.64
N ASP A 67 -10.19 -14.90 15.48
CA ASP A 67 -8.80 -15.15 15.91
C ASP A 67 -8.45 -14.41 17.22
N GLN A 68 -7.31 -14.76 17.80
CA GLN A 68 -6.73 -14.09 18.96
C GLN A 68 -5.28 -13.69 18.67
N LEU A 69 -5.01 -12.39 18.77
CA LEU A 69 -3.69 -11.80 18.57
C LEU A 69 -3.02 -11.59 19.93
N MET A 70 -1.74 -11.93 20.00
CA MET A 70 -0.90 -11.70 21.17
C MET A 70 0.50 -11.27 20.74
N PRO A 71 1.19 -10.44 21.55
CA PRO A 71 2.61 -10.16 21.36
C PRO A 71 3.40 -11.46 21.42
N LEU A 72 4.52 -11.52 20.67
CA LEU A 72 5.37 -12.70 20.65
C LEU A 72 6.11 -12.85 21.99
N ARG A 73 6.51 -11.71 22.57
CA ARG A 73 7.04 -11.64 23.93
C ARG A 73 5.90 -11.33 24.88
N LEU A 74 5.41 -12.35 25.57
CA LEU A 74 4.44 -12.13 26.64
C LEU A 74 5.08 -11.33 27.77
N PRO A 75 4.41 -10.28 28.28
CA PRO A 75 4.76 -9.73 29.58
C PRO A 75 4.56 -10.84 30.62
N LEU A 76 5.66 -11.24 31.26
CA LEU A 76 5.72 -12.35 32.22
C LEU A 76 4.86 -12.11 33.48
N LEU A 77 4.43 -10.86 33.74
CA LEU A 77 3.69 -10.49 34.93
C LEU A 77 2.62 -9.43 34.60
N GLY A 78 1.36 -9.72 34.91
CA GLY A 78 0.30 -8.72 35.04
C GLY A 78 -0.78 -8.72 33.96
N ASN A 79 -2.03 -8.55 34.39
CA ASN A 79 -3.18 -8.25 33.54
C ASN A 79 -3.06 -6.82 32.99
N LEU A 80 -2.21 -6.63 31.98
CA LEU A 80 -2.03 -5.35 31.31
C LEU A 80 -3.09 -5.18 30.23
N PRO A 81 -3.84 -4.06 30.20
CA PRO A 81 -4.84 -3.85 29.17
C PRO A 81 -4.19 -3.70 27.79
N ALA A 82 -4.74 -4.41 26.80
CA ALA A 82 -4.38 -4.23 25.41
C ALA A 82 -5.13 -3.04 24.83
N ILE A 83 -4.40 -2.20 24.10
CA ILE A 83 -4.94 -1.06 23.36
C ILE A 83 -4.75 -1.34 21.89
N VAL A 84 -5.82 -1.21 21.13
CA VAL A 84 -5.86 -1.55 19.71
C VAL A 84 -6.24 -0.33 18.89
N GLN A 85 -5.48 -0.07 17.84
CA GLN A 85 -5.76 0.98 16.87
C GLN A 85 -5.61 0.43 15.46
N THR A 86 -6.61 0.67 14.62
CA THR A 86 -6.59 0.29 13.21
C THR A 86 -6.24 1.47 12.31
N LEU A 87 -5.59 1.14 11.21
CA LEU A 87 -5.24 2.01 10.10
C LEU A 87 -5.56 1.26 8.79
N PRO A 88 -5.74 1.96 7.66
CA PRO A 88 -5.82 1.29 6.38
C PRO A 88 -4.61 0.36 6.20
N GLY A 89 -4.85 -0.94 6.06
CA GLY A 89 -3.84 -1.99 5.86
C GLY A 89 -2.94 -2.32 7.06
N PHE A 90 -3.12 -1.70 8.22
CA PHE A 90 -2.31 -1.97 9.41
C PHE A 90 -3.15 -2.00 10.69
N LEU A 91 -2.69 -2.79 11.65
CA LEU A 91 -3.28 -2.90 12.98
C LEU A 91 -2.15 -2.77 14.00
N MET A 92 -2.35 -1.89 14.97
CA MET A 92 -1.41 -1.68 16.06
C MET A 92 -2.01 -2.18 17.37
N LEU A 93 -1.21 -2.92 18.11
CA LEU A 93 -1.55 -3.47 19.42
C LEU A 93 -0.51 -3.00 20.44
N GLY A 94 -0.92 -2.18 21.40
CA GLY A 94 -0.14 -1.82 22.56
C GLY A 94 -0.51 -2.70 23.75
N THR A 95 0.47 -3.23 24.46
CA THR A 95 0.28 -4.05 25.66
C THR A 95 1.43 -3.81 26.62
N GLY A 96 1.13 -3.20 27.78
CA GLY A 96 2.17 -2.74 28.71
C GLY A 96 3.14 -1.78 28.02
N SER A 97 4.41 -2.15 27.95
CA SER A 97 5.49 -1.40 27.27
C SER A 97 5.77 -1.88 25.83
N HIS A 98 5.00 -2.84 25.32
CA HIS A 98 5.20 -3.44 24.01
C HIS A 98 4.21 -2.89 22.99
N LEU A 99 4.72 -2.50 21.83
CA LEU A 99 3.94 -2.11 20.68
C LEU A 99 4.18 -3.10 19.54
N VAL A 100 3.11 -3.74 19.08
CA VAL A 100 3.11 -4.72 18.00
C VAL A 100 2.38 -4.16 16.80
N LEU A 101 2.96 -4.36 15.63
CA LEU A 101 2.40 -3.97 14.35
C LEU A 101 2.05 -5.23 13.54
N TYR A 102 0.81 -5.27 13.07
CA TYR A 102 0.30 -6.26 12.14
C TYR A 102 -0.07 -5.61 10.80
N GLN A 103 0.12 -6.36 9.71
CA GLN A 103 -0.40 -6.05 8.40
C GLN A 103 -1.81 -6.63 8.25
N LEU A 104 -2.76 -5.81 7.85
CA LEU A 104 -4.09 -6.26 7.46
C LEU A 104 -4.07 -6.60 5.97
N SER A 105 -4.46 -7.82 5.63
CA SER A 105 -4.64 -8.19 4.23
C SER A 105 -5.77 -7.36 3.62
N GLY A 106 -5.51 -6.76 2.45
CA GLY A 106 -6.54 -6.13 1.64
C GLY A 106 -7.43 -7.13 0.91
N ASN A 107 -7.07 -8.42 0.94
CA ASN A 107 -7.86 -9.47 0.32
C ASN A 107 -9.08 -9.83 1.17
N SER A 108 -10.21 -10.16 0.53
CA SER A 108 -11.47 -10.49 1.21
C SER A 108 -11.45 -11.86 1.89
N GLU A 109 -10.58 -12.76 1.43
CA GLU A 109 -10.49 -14.14 1.92
C GLU A 109 -9.58 -14.28 3.15
N ASP A 110 -8.50 -13.50 3.22
CA ASP A 110 -7.52 -13.57 4.31
C ASP A 110 -7.90 -12.65 5.46
N ILE A 111 -8.55 -13.22 6.47
CA ILE A 111 -8.99 -12.48 7.65
C ILE A 111 -7.84 -12.30 8.65
N LYS A 112 -6.81 -13.15 8.59
CA LYS A 112 -5.71 -13.18 9.56
C LYS A 112 -4.72 -12.03 9.34
N PRO A 113 -4.49 -11.18 10.35
CA PRO A 113 -3.42 -10.20 10.32
C PRO A 113 -2.05 -10.89 10.30
N THR A 114 -1.13 -10.38 9.50
CA THR A 114 0.25 -10.88 9.45
C THR A 114 1.10 -10.08 10.43
N TYR A 115 1.82 -10.75 11.33
CA TYR A 115 2.76 -10.07 12.22
C TYR A 115 3.90 -9.43 11.42
N LEU A 116 4.21 -8.15 11.68
CA LEU A 116 5.31 -7.45 11.02
C LEU A 116 6.46 -7.19 11.97
N SER A 117 6.19 -6.50 13.08
CA SER A 117 7.23 -6.06 14.01
C SER A 117 6.68 -5.83 15.41
N GLU A 118 7.59 -5.88 16.37
CA GLU A 118 7.33 -5.59 17.78
C GLU A 118 8.44 -4.67 18.29
N ARG A 119 8.07 -3.68 19.09
CA ARG A 119 8.99 -2.72 19.71
C ARG A 119 8.65 -2.55 21.18
N ALA A 120 9.63 -2.72 22.05
CA ALA A 120 9.54 -2.29 23.44
C ALA A 120 9.84 -0.79 23.53
N ILE A 121 9.06 -0.06 24.31
CA ILE A 121 9.22 1.39 24.50
C ILE A 121 10.36 1.68 25.50
N GLU A 122 10.70 0.73 26.37
CA GLU A 122 11.80 0.87 27.32
C GLU A 122 13.01 0.00 26.91
N GLU A 123 14.04 0.67 26.40
CA GLU A 123 15.34 0.07 26.11
C GLU A 123 16.47 1.03 26.57
N PHE A 124 16.29 1.71 27.70
CA PHE A 124 17.33 2.58 28.29
C PHE A 124 17.53 2.31 29.79
N ASP A 125 18.74 1.87 30.12
CA ASP A 125 19.43 1.83 31.43
C ASP A 125 18.67 1.26 32.64
N GLY A 126 18.66 -0.08 32.74
CA GLY A 126 18.91 -0.83 33.99
C GLY A 126 17.93 -0.71 35.16
N LEU A 127 16.96 0.21 35.13
CA LEU A 127 15.92 0.38 36.13
C LEU A 127 14.59 0.08 35.46
N HIS A 128 13.95 -1.01 35.86
CA HIS A 128 12.62 -1.40 35.40
C HIS A 128 11.60 -0.33 35.78
N VAL A 129 11.34 0.62 34.87
CA VAL A 129 10.21 1.52 34.99
C VAL A 129 9.03 0.82 34.33
N SER A 130 7.90 0.74 35.01
CA SER A 130 6.72 0.08 34.46
C SER A 130 5.99 1.03 33.50
N ALA A 131 6.55 1.30 32.31
CA ALA A 131 5.83 2.06 31.30
C ALA A 131 4.59 1.30 30.82
N GLN A 132 3.45 1.97 30.84
CA GLN A 132 2.18 1.47 30.35
C GLN A 132 1.65 2.36 29.22
N ILE A 133 1.38 1.76 28.07
CA ILE A 133 0.69 2.45 26.97
C ILE A 133 -0.76 2.72 27.41
N LEU A 134 -1.16 3.99 27.37
CA LEU A 134 -2.52 4.47 27.70
C LEU A 134 -3.36 4.77 26.46
N GLY A 135 -2.72 5.05 25.33
CA GLY A 135 -3.42 5.44 24.12
C GLY A 135 -2.52 5.35 22.90
N ILE A 136 -3.13 5.02 21.77
CA ILE A 136 -2.46 4.96 20.49
C ILE A 136 -3.33 5.70 19.50
N THR A 137 -2.74 6.67 18.81
CA THR A 137 -3.39 7.33 17.69
C THR A 137 -2.47 7.29 16.48
N ALA A 138 -3.06 7.26 15.30
CA ALA A 138 -2.31 7.29 14.07
C ALA A 138 -3.02 8.16 13.04
N ALA A 139 -2.21 8.92 12.31
CA ALA A 139 -2.65 9.87 11.32
C ALA A 139 -1.90 9.60 10.00
N LYS A 140 -2.61 9.69 8.90
CA LYS A 140 -2.02 9.61 7.57
C LYS A 140 -1.87 11.02 7.03
N ASP A 141 -0.65 11.41 6.70
CA ASP A 141 -0.40 12.62 5.93
C ASP A 141 -0.84 12.36 4.48
N LEU A 142 -1.82 13.14 4.03
CA LEU A 142 -2.35 13.07 2.66
C LEU A 142 -1.33 13.55 1.63
N ILE A 143 -0.43 14.45 2.02
CA ILE A 143 0.52 15.12 1.12
C ILE A 143 1.79 14.29 0.98
N ALA A 144 2.42 13.92 2.11
CA ALA A 144 3.67 13.17 2.08
C ALA A 144 3.48 11.65 1.95
N HIS A 145 2.23 11.17 1.93
CA HIS A 145 1.88 9.74 1.99
C HIS A 145 2.51 8.98 3.16
N SER A 146 3.02 9.69 4.16
CA SER A 146 3.63 9.13 5.34
C SER A 146 2.59 8.88 6.42
N THR A 147 2.75 7.81 7.18
CA THR A 147 1.94 7.57 8.37
C THR A 147 2.70 8.05 9.59
N GLY A 148 2.06 8.83 10.44
CA GLY A 148 2.57 9.18 11.77
C GLY A 148 1.77 8.42 12.81
N PHE A 149 2.42 8.01 13.88
CA PHE A 149 1.72 7.49 15.05
C PHE A 149 2.22 8.17 16.31
N ALA A 150 1.31 8.42 17.23
CA ALA A 150 1.61 8.96 18.54
C ALA A 150 1.12 7.98 19.61
N VAL A 151 1.99 7.71 20.57
CA VAL A 151 1.74 6.76 21.65
C VAL A 151 1.79 7.53 22.96
N LEU A 152 0.69 7.50 23.70
CA LEU A 152 0.63 8.05 25.05
C LEU A 152 1.08 6.95 26.02
N VAL A 153 2.12 7.24 26.79
CA VAL A 153 2.74 6.31 27.74
C VAL A 153 2.68 6.93 29.13
N SER A 154 2.26 6.14 30.11
CA SER A 154 2.38 6.46 31.53
C SER A 154 3.60 5.77 32.10
N ASP A 155 4.41 6.52 32.82
CA ASP A 155 5.51 6.02 33.63
C ASP A 155 4.98 5.57 35.03
N ALA A 156 5.78 4.80 35.78
CA ALA A 156 5.52 4.45 37.18
C ALA A 156 5.40 5.69 38.10
N SER A 157 6.02 6.80 37.71
CA SER A 157 5.90 8.10 38.37
C SER A 157 4.57 8.83 38.14
N GLU A 158 3.60 8.18 37.47
CA GLU A 158 2.35 8.78 36.97
C GLU A 158 2.58 9.93 35.98
N SER A 159 3.82 10.14 35.52
CA SER A 159 4.09 11.11 34.47
C SER A 159 3.61 10.55 33.13
N HIS A 160 2.92 11.39 32.37
CA HIS A 160 2.45 11.05 31.02
C HIS A 160 3.41 11.63 29.99
N ARG A 161 3.94 10.77 29.12
CA ARG A 161 4.75 11.17 27.96
C ARG A 161 4.04 10.82 26.66
N LEU A 162 4.22 11.67 25.65
CA LEU A 162 3.69 11.46 24.31
C LEU A 162 4.84 11.22 23.34
N ASP A 163 4.97 9.98 22.89
CA ASP A 163 6.02 9.57 21.96
C ASP A 163 5.47 9.62 20.52
N ILE A 164 6.04 10.49 19.69
CA ILE A 164 5.63 10.68 18.28
C ILE A 164 6.63 9.99 17.37
N TYR A 165 6.13 9.08 16.54
CA TYR A 165 6.92 8.32 15.59
C TYR A 165 6.51 8.64 14.16
N LYS A 166 7.52 8.92 13.34
CA LYS A 166 7.37 9.00 11.89
C LYS A 166 7.54 7.61 11.29
N SER A 167 6.48 7.06 10.73
CA SER A 167 6.55 5.77 10.05
C SER A 167 7.28 5.91 8.71
N ARG A 168 8.16 4.95 8.43
CA ARG A 168 8.69 4.70 7.08
C ARG A 168 7.91 3.60 6.36
N ILE A 169 6.81 3.12 6.95
CA ILE A 169 5.99 2.07 6.36
C ILE A 169 5.37 2.64 5.09
N PRO A 170 5.61 2.02 3.91
CA PRO A 170 4.95 2.45 2.69
C PRO A 170 3.43 2.26 2.85
N PRO A 171 2.61 3.23 2.44
CA PRO A 171 1.17 3.12 2.58
C PRO A 171 0.66 1.86 1.86
N PRO A 172 -0.26 1.10 2.47
CA PRO A 172 -0.81 -0.09 1.85
C PRO A 172 -1.73 0.35 0.71
N GLY A 173 -1.57 -0.27 -0.45
CA GLY A 173 -2.25 0.16 -1.67
C GLY A 173 -1.46 1.15 -2.52
N THR A 174 -0.32 1.68 -2.05
CA THR A 174 0.76 1.94 -3.00
C THR A 174 1.39 0.59 -3.33
N ASN A 175 0.73 -0.14 -4.22
CA ASN A 175 1.52 -0.55 -5.37
C ASN A 175 2.32 0.70 -5.72
N LEU A 176 3.65 0.66 -5.68
CA LEU A 176 4.41 1.58 -6.50
C LEU A 176 3.73 1.43 -7.85
N ASP A 177 2.79 2.33 -8.13
CA ASP A 177 1.99 2.25 -9.32
C ASP A 177 2.96 2.80 -10.32
N LEU A 178 3.92 1.93 -10.65
CA LEU A 178 4.89 2.05 -11.69
C LEU A 178 4.10 2.24 -12.98
N SER A 179 2.77 2.29 -13.05
CA SER A 179 2.02 2.92 -14.13
C SER A 179 2.68 4.23 -14.58
N TRP A 180 3.07 5.13 -13.67
CA TRP A 180 3.77 6.39 -14.00
C TRP A 180 5.16 6.19 -14.62
N ILE A 181 5.82 5.04 -14.39
CA ILE A 181 7.12 4.67 -14.96
C ILE A 181 6.98 3.72 -16.16
N ARG A 182 5.92 2.90 -16.21
CA ARG A 182 5.61 1.89 -17.22
C ARG A 182 5.19 2.58 -18.51
N VAL A 183 4.40 3.66 -18.41
CA VAL A 183 4.00 4.42 -19.60
C VAL A 183 5.23 5.04 -20.29
N PRO A 184 6.11 5.79 -19.59
CA PRO A 184 7.37 6.26 -20.17
C PRO A 184 8.29 5.13 -20.64
N ALA A 185 8.46 4.05 -19.86
CA ALA A 185 9.33 2.93 -20.23
C ALA A 185 8.84 2.20 -21.49
N MET A 186 7.54 1.91 -21.60
CA MET A 186 6.96 1.31 -22.81
C MET A 186 7.06 2.26 -24.00
N MET A 187 6.89 3.57 -23.80
CA MET A 187 7.06 4.56 -24.87
C MET A 187 8.52 4.58 -25.39
N ILE A 188 9.51 4.54 -24.48
CA ILE A 188 10.93 4.46 -24.85
C ILE A 188 11.23 3.17 -25.62
N CYS A 189 10.73 2.02 -25.15
CA CYS A 189 10.88 0.74 -25.85
C CYS A 189 10.22 0.76 -27.23
N ALA A 190 9.03 1.34 -27.36
CA ALA A 190 8.32 1.47 -28.64
C ALA A 190 9.07 2.38 -29.62
N LEU A 191 9.61 3.52 -29.16
CA LEU A 191 10.43 4.41 -29.97
C LEU A 191 11.73 3.75 -30.44
N ALA A 192 12.39 3.01 -29.55
CA ALA A 192 13.60 2.25 -29.89
C ALA A 192 13.30 1.18 -30.95
N ALA A 193 12.19 0.44 -30.80
CA ALA A 193 11.76 -0.56 -31.77
C ALA A 193 11.40 0.07 -33.13
N MET A 194 10.66 1.19 -33.15
CA MET A 194 10.34 1.91 -34.39
C MET A 194 11.60 2.42 -35.09
N PHE A 195 12.55 2.99 -34.34
CA PHE A 195 13.83 3.46 -34.89
C PHE A 195 14.62 2.30 -35.53
N TRP A 196 14.70 1.16 -34.85
CA TRP A 196 15.37 -0.04 -35.38
C TRP A 196 14.68 -0.57 -36.65
N GLN A 197 13.34 -0.60 -36.68
CA GLN A 197 12.60 -1.01 -37.88
C GLN A 197 12.81 -0.05 -39.06
N GLN A 198 12.87 1.25 -38.81
CA GLN A 198 13.12 2.26 -39.85
C GLN A 198 14.54 2.16 -40.41
N LYS A 199 15.56 1.95 -39.56
CA LYS A 199 16.96 1.74 -39.99
C LYS A 199 17.12 0.42 -40.76
N GLY A 200 16.44 -0.64 -40.34
CA GLY A 200 16.42 -1.93 -41.05
C GLY A 200 15.76 -1.86 -42.43
N ARG A 201 14.67 -1.09 -42.58
CA ARG A 201 14.04 -0.86 -43.89
C ARG A 201 14.94 -0.06 -44.83
N LEU A 202 15.65 0.96 -44.33
CA LEU A 202 16.59 1.75 -45.13
C LEU A 202 17.82 0.94 -45.57
N ALA A 203 18.32 0.04 -44.72
CA ALA A 203 19.45 -0.84 -45.07
C ALA A 203 19.11 -1.84 -46.18
N ASN A 204 17.90 -2.40 -46.17
CA ASN A 204 17.45 -3.34 -47.20
C ASN A 204 17.20 -2.67 -48.56
N SER A 205 16.92 -1.36 -48.60
CA SER A 205 16.79 -0.62 -49.87
C SER A 205 18.13 -0.18 -50.48
N ALA A 206 19.25 -0.26 -49.74
CA ALA A 206 20.56 0.23 -50.19
C ALA A 206 21.61 -0.87 -50.46
N GLY A 207 21.27 -2.16 -50.34
CA GLY A 207 22.16 -3.27 -50.71
C GLY A 207 23.49 -3.36 -49.92
N GLY A 208 23.57 -2.72 -48.75
CA GLY A 208 24.79 -2.62 -47.95
C GLY A 208 24.87 -3.71 -46.88
N LYS A 209 25.95 -4.50 -46.90
CA LYS A 209 26.28 -5.49 -45.85
C LYS A 209 26.47 -4.79 -44.49
N ASN A 210 25.62 -5.13 -43.53
CA ASN A 210 25.64 -4.61 -42.16
C ASN A 210 26.89 -5.10 -41.39
N THR A 211 27.80 -4.19 -41.06
CA THR A 211 28.67 -4.34 -39.88
C THR A 211 28.31 -3.20 -38.92
N PHE A 212 27.84 -3.58 -37.73
CA PHE A 212 27.38 -2.66 -36.69
C PHE A 212 28.60 -1.96 -36.10
N ASN A 213 28.64 -0.63 -36.10
CA ASN A 213 29.69 0.13 -35.43
C ASN A 213 29.13 0.68 -34.11
N GLU A 214 29.60 0.13 -32.99
CA GLU A 214 29.19 0.45 -31.61
C GLU A 214 29.38 1.94 -31.28
N ALA A 215 30.25 2.64 -32.03
CA ALA A 215 30.49 4.07 -31.94
C ALA A 215 29.28 4.95 -32.31
N GLU A 216 28.36 4.50 -33.17
CA GLU A 216 27.16 5.30 -33.52
C GLU A 216 26.14 5.34 -32.37
N LEU A 217 26.04 4.26 -31.58
CA LEU A 217 25.13 4.19 -30.44
C LEU A 217 25.61 5.10 -29.30
N ALA A 218 26.93 5.16 -29.08
CA ALA A 218 27.54 6.07 -28.11
C ALA A 218 27.34 7.55 -28.49
N GLY A 219 27.30 7.88 -29.80
CA GLY A 219 27.07 9.23 -30.28
C GLY A 219 25.64 9.76 -30.09
N LEU A 220 24.63 8.89 -30.11
CA LEU A 220 23.22 9.29 -29.94
C LEU A 220 22.84 9.51 -28.47
N LEU A 221 23.48 8.80 -27.53
CA LEU A 221 23.25 8.97 -26.09
C LEU A 221 24.10 10.09 -25.48
N SER A 222 25.26 10.40 -26.08
CA SER A 222 26.08 11.55 -25.72
C SER A 222 25.51 12.81 -26.36
N GLY A 223 24.49 13.42 -25.74
CA GLY A 223 23.80 14.63 -26.19
C GLY A 223 24.71 15.84 -26.48
N ARG A 224 25.37 15.84 -27.63
CA ARG A 224 26.23 16.94 -28.09
C ARG A 224 26.04 17.18 -29.60
N GLY A 225 25.01 17.97 -29.90
CA GLY A 225 24.88 18.86 -31.07
C GLY A 225 25.54 18.41 -32.39
N GLY A 226 24.94 17.43 -33.08
CA GLY A 226 25.30 17.12 -34.46
C GLY A 226 24.60 18.06 -35.45
N ARG A 227 25.37 18.98 -36.04
CA ARG A 227 24.96 19.84 -37.18
C ARG A 227 24.43 18.98 -38.34
N LEU A 228 23.26 19.36 -38.85
CA LEU A 228 22.73 18.89 -40.14
C LEU A 228 23.73 19.22 -41.27
N PRO A 229 24.00 18.29 -42.21
CA PRO A 229 24.75 18.62 -43.40
C PRO A 229 23.93 19.53 -44.33
N SER A 230 24.53 20.68 -44.63
CA SER A 230 24.15 21.68 -45.61
C SER A 230 23.82 21.05 -46.97
N MET A 231 22.56 21.16 -47.41
CA MET A 231 22.15 20.95 -48.80
C MET A 231 22.66 22.11 -49.65
N ASN A 232 23.84 21.93 -50.24
CA ASN A 232 24.25 22.72 -51.39
C ASN A 232 25.02 21.83 -52.37
N THR A 233 24.64 21.95 -53.63
CA THR A 233 25.31 21.46 -54.85
C THR A 233 25.17 19.97 -55.23
N MET A 234 24.20 19.68 -56.10
CA MET A 234 24.40 19.00 -57.40
C MET A 234 23.10 19.14 -58.22
N LYS A 235 23.02 20.14 -59.12
CA LYS A 235 23.29 20.06 -60.58
C LYS A 235 22.32 19.17 -61.37
N ARG A 236 21.26 19.83 -61.88
CA ARG A 236 20.97 20.04 -63.32
C ARG A 236 21.25 18.87 -64.27
N GLY A 237 20.18 18.28 -64.81
CA GLY A 237 20.22 17.56 -66.09
C GLY A 237 18.88 16.94 -66.50
N GLY A 238 18.28 17.47 -67.58
CA GLY A 238 17.48 16.65 -68.52
C GLY A 238 15.95 16.77 -68.45
N LEU A 239 15.38 17.60 -69.32
CA LEU A 239 14.01 17.49 -69.84
C LEU A 239 13.80 16.14 -70.55
N PHE A 240 12.57 15.57 -70.51
CA PHE A 240 11.65 15.50 -71.66
C PHE A 240 10.31 14.81 -71.28
N THR A 241 9.24 15.60 -71.41
CA THR A 241 7.91 15.32 -72.01
C THR A 241 7.00 14.17 -71.57
N ASN A 242 5.73 14.58 -71.39
CA ASN A 242 4.48 13.93 -71.81
C ASN A 242 4.06 12.62 -71.13
N ARG A 243 3.00 12.69 -70.30
CA ARG A 243 1.63 12.41 -70.76
C ARG A 243 0.59 12.82 -69.71
N ARG A 244 -0.43 13.55 -70.19
CA ARG A 244 -1.74 13.76 -69.54
C ARG A 244 -2.48 12.42 -69.36
N VAL A 245 -3.49 12.44 -68.49
CA VAL A 245 -4.93 12.21 -68.80
C VAL A 245 -5.65 11.48 -67.64
N ASN A 246 -6.75 12.11 -67.22
CA ASN A 246 -7.94 11.62 -66.50
C ASN A 246 -7.87 11.46 -64.97
N ASP A 247 -8.94 11.72 -64.23
CA ASP A 247 -10.07 12.66 -64.29
C ASP A 247 -10.86 12.38 -63.00
N CYS A 248 -11.55 13.39 -62.49
CA CYS A 248 -12.38 13.35 -61.29
C CYS A 248 -13.51 12.32 -61.35
N TYR A 249 -13.83 11.74 -60.20
CA TYR A 249 -15.17 11.72 -59.62
C TYR A 249 -15.05 11.85 -58.09
#